data_AF-A0A3M7BLY8-F1
#
_entry.id   AF-A0A3M7BLY8-F1
#
_cell.length_a   1.000
_cell.length_b   1.000
_cell.length_c   1.000
_cell.angle_alpha   90.00
_cell.angle_beta   90.00
_cell.angle_gamma   90.00
#
_symmetry.space_group_name_H-M   'P 1'
#
loop_
_entity.id
_entity.type
_entity.pdbx_description
1 polymer ?
#
loop_
_entity_poly.entity_id
_entity_poly.type
_entity_poly.pdbx_seq_one_letter_code
_entity_poly.pdbx_strand_id
1 'polypeptide(L)'
;MDRENPLLASYKKRLADANNKIYSLEDQVVALQQQLEQNAAGSTTAQNIETGMDIKMETDVTHGALEATTKRCEQFEQANTALASFIATLEKTSGVPASELGDKIKSLQESVCNGSKIETALRTQVNNYEKKIKKAEKNTAKMKVELDEAQEKVQKLKADLFRAGLGHIKTPKFDWKQSASPNLPAAPKKKKAMGMMDAAEYGDQDDSEPDLKKTKARSSRAVAHAEVKAG
;
A
#
# COMPACT_ATOMS: atom_id res chain seq x y z
N MET A 1 -68.33 108.89 21.57
CA MET A 1 -68.45 107.63 20.82
C MET A 1 -67.14 107.41 20.10
N ASP A 2 -66.37 106.47 20.64
CA ASP A 2 -64.99 106.18 20.34
C ASP A 2 -64.76 105.82 18.87
N ARG A 3 -63.87 106.55 18.18
CA ARG A 3 -63.29 106.06 16.94
C ARG A 3 -62.21 105.05 17.31
N GLU A 4 -62.59 103.79 17.44
CA GLU A 4 -61.64 102.69 17.57
C GLU A 4 -60.71 102.72 16.35
N ASN A 5 -59.45 103.08 16.58
CA ASN A 5 -58.42 102.96 15.56
C ASN A 5 -58.16 101.46 15.35
N PRO A 6 -58.53 100.87 14.19
CA PRO A 6 -58.49 99.44 13.97
C PRO A 6 -57.06 98.86 14.08
N LEU A 7 -56.04 99.69 13.84
CA LEU A 7 -54.64 99.30 14.06
C LEU A 7 -54.34 99.09 15.55
N LEU A 8 -54.83 99.96 16.43
CA LEU A 8 -54.59 99.87 17.87
C LEU A 8 -55.25 98.63 18.48
N ALA A 9 -56.47 98.30 18.04
CA ALA A 9 -57.15 97.07 18.45
C ALA A 9 -56.40 95.80 17.96
N SER A 10 -55.91 95.82 16.72
CA SER A 10 -55.09 94.74 16.16
C SER A 10 -53.77 94.51 16.92
N TYR A 11 -53.10 95.59 17.34
CA TYR A 11 -51.88 95.49 18.13
C TYR A 11 -52.15 94.94 19.53
N LYS A 12 -53.20 95.41 20.22
CA LYS A 12 -53.59 94.89 21.54
C LYS A 12 -53.92 93.40 21.50
N LYS A 13 -54.65 92.96 20.46
CA LYS A 13 -54.97 91.54 20.26
C LYS A 13 -53.71 90.70 20.04
N ARG A 14 -52.81 91.12 19.15
CA ARG A 14 -51.53 90.42 18.92
C ARG A 14 -50.66 90.34 20.18
N LEU A 15 -50.68 91.36 21.03
CA LEU A 15 -49.93 91.36 22.30
C LEU A 15 -50.53 90.39 23.31
N ALA A 16 -51.85 90.33 23.41
CA ALA A 16 -52.56 89.37 24.25
C ALA A 16 -52.34 87.92 23.79
N ASP A 17 -52.42 87.68 22.48
CA ASP A 17 -52.17 86.36 21.88
C ASP A 17 -50.71 85.92 22.10
N ALA A 18 -49.75 86.84 22.00
CA ALA A 18 -48.34 86.57 22.29
C ALA A 18 -48.12 86.22 23.77
N ASN A 19 -48.72 86.96 24.71
CA ASN A 19 -48.62 86.66 26.14
C ASN A 19 -49.23 85.29 26.47
N ASN A 20 -50.40 84.97 25.91
CA ASN A 20 -50.99 83.65 26.10
C ASN A 20 -50.09 82.53 25.54
N LYS A 21 -49.39 82.79 24.44
CA LYS A 21 -48.44 81.83 23.88
C LYS A 21 -47.20 81.66 24.76
N ILE A 22 -46.72 82.73 25.40
CA ILE A 22 -45.62 82.67 26.36
C ILE A 22 -45.99 81.80 27.55
N TYR A 23 -47.15 82.02 28.18
CA TYR A 23 -47.60 81.18 29.30
C TYR A 23 -47.74 79.70 28.92
N SER A 24 -48.28 79.42 27.72
CA SER A 24 -48.39 78.04 27.22
C SER A 24 -47.02 77.37 26.97
N LEU A 25 -46.01 78.15 26.60
CA LEU A 25 -44.64 77.65 26.41
C LEU A 25 -43.93 77.44 27.74
N GLU A 26 -44.16 78.31 28.74
CA GLU A 26 -43.65 78.14 30.10
C GLU A 26 -44.17 76.84 30.74
N ASP A 27 -45.48 76.55 30.61
CA ASP A 27 -46.07 75.29 31.08
C ASP A 27 -45.46 74.05 30.40
N GLN A 28 -45.17 74.14 29.10
CA GLN A 28 -44.54 73.05 28.34
C GLN A 28 -43.09 72.79 28.78
N VAL A 29 -42.33 73.85 29.08
CA VAL A 29 -40.96 73.72 29.59
C VAL A 29 -40.95 73.04 30.96
N VAL A 30 -41.87 73.42 31.85
CA VAL A 30 -42.01 72.77 33.17
C VAL A 30 -42.36 71.28 33.01
N ALA A 31 -43.30 70.93 32.12
CA ALA A 31 -43.67 69.55 31.86
C ALA A 31 -42.51 68.70 31.31
N LEU A 32 -41.72 69.25 30.37
CA LEU A 32 -40.54 68.58 29.81
C LEU A 32 -39.44 68.39 30.85
N GLN A 33 -39.22 69.37 31.72
CA GLN A 33 -38.23 69.27 32.78
C GLN A 33 -38.63 68.21 33.82
N GLN A 34 -39.92 68.12 34.14
CA GLN A 34 -40.46 67.11 35.05
C GLN A 34 -40.38 65.70 34.47
N GLN A 35 -40.58 65.52 33.15
CA GLN A 35 -40.35 64.24 32.48
C GLN A 35 -38.87 63.83 32.49
N LEU A 36 -37.97 64.79 32.31
CA LEU A 36 -36.52 64.51 32.32
C LEU A 36 -36.05 64.11 33.73
N GLU A 37 -36.56 64.79 34.76
CA GLU A 37 -36.30 64.43 36.16
C GLU A 37 -36.92 63.08 36.54
N GLN A 38 -38.13 62.75 36.05
CA GLN A 38 -38.74 61.43 36.27
C GLN A 38 -37.98 60.30 35.57
N ASN A 39 -37.47 60.52 34.35
CA ASN A 39 -36.66 59.53 33.65
C ASN A 39 -35.27 59.36 34.28
N ALA A 40 -34.66 60.44 34.76
CA ALA A 40 -33.40 60.38 35.51
C ALA A 40 -33.58 59.70 36.88
N ALA A 41 -34.73 59.90 37.53
CA ALA A 41 -35.07 59.25 38.81
C ALA A 41 -35.54 57.80 38.66
N GLY A 42 -36.05 57.40 37.47
CA GLY A 42 -36.57 56.06 37.19
C GLY A 42 -35.52 55.01 36.84
N SER A 43 -34.33 55.43 36.39
CA SER A 43 -33.19 54.53 36.21
C SER A 43 -32.47 54.35 37.54
N THR A 44 -32.91 53.39 38.33
CA THR A 44 -32.24 53.05 39.60
C THR A 44 -30.79 52.64 39.35
N THR A 45 -29.89 53.07 40.23
CA THR A 45 -28.46 52.73 40.22
C THR A 45 -28.21 51.23 40.04
N ALA A 46 -29.14 50.38 40.49
CA ALA A 46 -29.12 48.93 40.31
C ALA A 46 -29.15 48.49 38.82
N GLN A 47 -29.95 49.14 37.98
CA GLN A 47 -30.10 48.79 36.57
C GLN A 47 -28.85 49.16 35.74
N ASN A 48 -28.20 50.27 36.09
CA ASN A 48 -26.91 50.66 35.51
C ASN A 48 -25.76 49.75 36.00
N ILE A 49 -25.80 49.30 37.25
CA ILE A 49 -24.82 48.33 37.78
C ILE A 49 -24.99 46.96 37.11
N GLU A 50 -26.23 46.48 36.94
CA GLU A 50 -26.55 45.21 36.29
C GLU A 50 -26.13 45.21 34.82
N THR A 51 -26.53 46.24 34.06
CA THR A 51 -26.11 46.40 32.65
C THR A 51 -24.58 46.51 32.53
N GLY A 52 -23.93 47.21 33.46
CA GLY A 52 -22.47 47.29 33.50
C GLY A 52 -21.77 45.97 33.85
N MET A 53 -22.37 45.14 34.71
CA MET A 53 -21.87 43.80 35.03
C MET A 53 -22.04 42.82 33.87
N ASP A 54 -23.19 42.85 33.19
CA ASP A 54 -23.46 41.97 32.05
C ASP A 54 -22.52 42.26 30.87
N ILE A 55 -22.32 43.54 30.54
CA ILE A 55 -21.33 43.95 29.52
C ILE A 55 -19.94 43.46 29.89
N LYS A 56 -19.56 43.55 31.18
CA LYS A 56 -18.24 43.12 31.64
C LYS A 56 -18.07 41.61 31.56
N MET A 57 -19.07 40.83 31.94
CA MET A 57 -19.06 39.37 31.81
C MET A 57 -19.00 38.93 30.35
N GLU A 58 -19.77 39.56 29.46
CA GLU A 58 -19.72 39.27 28.02
C GLU A 58 -18.36 39.64 27.41
N THR A 59 -17.78 40.76 27.84
CA THR A 59 -16.43 41.18 27.43
C THR A 59 -15.35 40.22 27.94
N ASP A 60 -15.46 39.74 29.19
CA ASP A 60 -14.51 38.79 29.78
C ASP A 60 -14.62 37.40 29.11
N VAL A 61 -15.82 36.94 28.77
CA VAL A 61 -16.05 35.68 28.04
C VAL A 61 -15.53 35.76 26.61
N THR A 62 -15.80 36.87 25.90
CA THR A 62 -15.28 37.09 24.54
C THR A 62 -13.77 37.28 24.52
N HIS A 63 -13.19 37.91 25.54
CA HIS A 63 -11.74 38.01 25.72
C HIS A 63 -11.11 36.64 25.99
N GLY A 64 -11.70 35.83 26.88
CA GLY A 64 -11.25 34.45 27.13
C GLY A 64 -11.34 33.57 25.88
N ALA A 65 -12.40 33.71 25.08
CA ALA A 65 -12.53 33.02 23.80
C ALA A 65 -11.48 33.48 22.78
N LEU A 66 -11.15 34.78 22.75
CA LEU A 66 -10.11 35.34 21.90
C LEU A 66 -8.73 34.80 22.30
N GLU A 67 -8.37 34.84 23.59
CA GLU A 67 -7.10 34.27 24.09
C GLU A 67 -6.97 32.78 23.79
N ALA A 68 -8.04 32.01 23.99
CA ALA A 68 -8.06 30.58 23.68
C ALA A 68 -7.86 30.32 22.19
N THR A 69 -8.43 31.17 21.33
CA THR A 69 -8.27 31.08 19.87
C THR A 69 -6.85 31.44 19.47
N THR A 70 -6.29 32.53 20.01
CA THR A 70 -4.89 32.94 19.79
C THR A 70 -3.91 31.82 20.16
N LYS A 71 -4.05 31.23 21.35
CA LYS A 71 -3.21 30.08 21.77
C LYS A 71 -3.34 28.89 20.83
N ARG A 72 -4.54 28.63 20.30
CA ARG A 72 -4.76 27.52 19.37
C ARG A 72 -4.11 27.81 18.01
N CYS A 73 -4.13 29.06 17.54
CA CYS A 73 -3.40 29.48 16.34
C CYS A 73 -1.89 29.32 16.52
N GLU A 74 -1.33 29.77 17.66
CA GLU A 74 0.09 29.58 17.97
C GLU A 74 0.49 28.09 17.97
N GLN A 75 -0.35 27.22 18.53
CA GLN A 75 -0.13 25.77 18.51
C GLN A 75 -0.16 25.21 17.07
N PHE A 76 -1.07 25.68 16.22
CA PHE A 76 -1.10 25.26 14.82
C PHE A 76 0.13 25.73 14.04
N GLU A 77 0.60 26.94 14.27
CA GLU A 77 1.84 27.45 13.65
C GLU A 77 3.07 26.65 14.07
N GLN A 78 3.17 26.31 15.36
CA GLN A 78 4.22 25.43 15.88
C GLN A 78 4.13 24.04 15.26
N ALA A 79 2.93 23.45 15.19
CA ALA A 79 2.71 22.14 14.58
C ALA A 79 3.05 22.14 13.09
N ASN A 80 2.71 23.21 12.36
CA ASN A 80 3.01 23.33 10.94
C ASN A 80 4.52 23.48 10.69
N THR A 81 5.22 24.25 11.53
CA THR A 81 6.68 24.37 11.49
C THR A 81 7.36 23.03 11.79
N ALA A 82 6.87 22.29 12.79
CA ALA A 82 7.37 20.97 13.13
C ALA A 82 7.14 19.96 11.99
N LEU A 83 5.98 20.00 11.34
CA LEU A 83 5.67 19.17 10.18
C LEU A 83 6.59 19.48 8.99
N ALA A 84 6.82 20.75 8.67
CA ALA A 84 7.73 21.14 7.60
C ALA A 84 9.17 20.66 7.87
N SER A 85 9.64 20.79 9.12
CA SER A 85 10.95 20.28 9.55
C SER A 85 11.04 18.75 9.44
N PHE A 86 9.97 18.04 9.81
CA PHE A 86 9.89 16.59 9.67
C PHE A 86 9.96 16.16 8.20
N ILE A 87 9.20 16.80 7.31
CA ILE A 87 9.24 16.54 5.86
C ILE A 87 10.65 16.78 5.32
N ALA A 88 11.26 17.93 5.62
CA ALA A 88 12.61 18.25 5.16
C ALA A 88 13.66 17.23 5.66
N THR A 89 13.52 16.76 6.91
CA THR A 89 14.39 15.72 7.47
C THR A 89 14.18 14.40 6.72
N LEU A 90 12.93 14.00 6.50
CA LEU A 90 12.59 12.77 5.82
C LEU A 90 13.12 12.76 4.38
N GLU A 91 12.95 13.87 3.66
CA GLU A 91 13.47 14.04 2.29
C GLU A 91 14.99 14.03 2.26
N LYS A 92 15.65 14.68 3.22
CA LYS A 92 17.12 14.66 3.34
C LYS A 92 17.65 13.25 3.62
N THR A 93 17.00 12.50 4.52
CA THR A 93 17.44 11.15 4.89
C THR A 93 17.15 10.13 3.80
N SER A 94 15.98 10.22 3.17
CA SER A 94 15.58 9.28 2.11
C SER A 94 16.19 9.62 0.75
N GLY A 95 16.57 10.88 0.52
CA GLY A 95 16.99 11.39 -0.79
C GLY A 95 15.85 11.44 -1.82
N VAL A 96 14.59 11.30 -1.38
CA VAL A 96 13.39 11.25 -2.22
C VAL A 96 12.39 12.29 -1.71
N PRO A 97 11.70 13.04 -2.59
CA PRO A 97 10.61 13.92 -2.18
C PRO A 97 9.56 13.16 -1.37
N ALA A 98 9.02 13.75 -0.30
CA ALA A 98 8.06 13.07 0.58
C ALA A 98 6.79 12.64 -0.17
N SER A 99 6.43 13.38 -1.22
CA SER A 99 5.33 13.05 -2.14
C SER A 99 5.55 11.76 -2.93
N GLU A 100 6.80 11.39 -3.19
CA GLU A 100 7.17 10.24 -4.03
C GLU A 100 7.63 9.01 -3.21
N LEU A 101 7.80 9.19 -1.90
CA LEU A 101 8.33 8.15 -1.03
C LEU A 101 7.47 6.87 -1.06
N GLY A 102 6.14 7.04 -1.08
CA GLY A 102 5.19 5.91 -1.16
C GLY A 102 5.38 5.07 -2.42
N ASP A 103 5.50 5.72 -3.57
CA ASP A 103 5.71 5.05 -4.86
C ASP A 103 7.07 4.37 -4.92
N LYS A 104 8.11 5.01 -4.35
CA LYS A 104 9.45 4.42 -4.29
C LYS A 104 9.48 3.17 -3.41
N ILE A 105 8.83 3.22 -2.24
CA ILE A 105 8.70 2.06 -1.35
C ILE A 105 8.00 0.91 -2.08
N LYS A 106 6.89 1.20 -2.78
CA LYS A 106 6.15 0.18 -3.53
C LYS A 106 7.00 -0.45 -4.64
N SER A 107 7.70 0.36 -5.42
CA SER A 107 8.61 -0.14 -6.47
C SER A 107 9.75 -1.01 -5.91
N LEU A 108 10.32 -0.62 -4.76
CA LEU A 108 11.32 -1.43 -4.06
C LEU A 108 10.75 -2.76 -3.57
N GLN A 109 9.55 -2.76 -3.00
CA GLN A 109 8.87 -3.98 -2.56
C GLN A 109 8.61 -4.94 -3.72
N GLU A 110 8.17 -4.43 -4.86
CA GLU A 110 7.96 -5.23 -6.07
C GLU A 110 9.29 -5.81 -6.60
N SER A 111 10.36 -5.01 -6.62
CA SER A 111 11.69 -5.47 -7.02
C SER A 111 12.23 -6.58 -6.11
N VAL A 112 12.12 -6.43 -4.79
CA VAL A 112 12.53 -7.45 -3.82
C VAL A 112 11.70 -8.73 -3.97
N CYS A 113 10.39 -8.61 -4.16
CA CYS A 113 9.52 -9.77 -4.38
C CYS A 113 9.91 -10.53 -5.65
N ASN A 114 10.18 -9.81 -6.75
CA ASN A 114 10.62 -10.43 -8.00
C ASN A 114 12.00 -11.07 -7.85
N GLY A 115 12.94 -10.41 -7.18
CA GLY A 115 14.25 -10.96 -6.85
C GLY A 115 14.16 -12.27 -6.07
N SER A 116 13.28 -12.35 -5.07
CA SER A 116 13.05 -13.57 -4.28
C SER A 116 12.48 -14.72 -5.12
N LYS A 117 11.58 -14.44 -6.07
CA LYS A 117 11.07 -15.46 -7.00
C LYS A 117 12.17 -16.01 -7.89
N ILE A 118 13.02 -15.14 -8.43
CA ILE A 118 14.15 -15.53 -9.28
C ILE A 118 15.15 -16.36 -8.46
N GLU A 119 15.49 -15.93 -7.25
CA GLU A 119 16.38 -16.67 -6.35
C GLU A 119 15.86 -18.09 -6.06
N THR A 120 14.56 -18.22 -5.78
CA THR A 120 13.92 -19.52 -5.55
C THR A 120 13.98 -20.42 -6.78
N ALA A 121 13.74 -19.86 -7.97
CA ALA A 121 13.84 -20.60 -9.23
C ALA A 121 15.28 -21.07 -9.49
N LEU A 122 16.26 -20.20 -9.28
CA LEU A 122 17.68 -20.54 -9.44
C LEU A 122 18.13 -21.61 -8.45
N ARG A 123 17.72 -21.52 -7.17
CA ARG A 123 18.00 -22.56 -6.17
C ARG A 123 17.45 -23.92 -6.59
N THR A 124 16.24 -23.94 -7.14
CA THR A 124 15.63 -25.18 -7.67
C THR A 124 16.43 -25.74 -8.84
N GLN A 125 16.83 -24.89 -9.80
CA GLN A 125 17.66 -25.31 -10.93
C GLN A 125 19.01 -25.87 -10.49
N VAL A 126 19.72 -25.20 -9.57
CA VAL A 126 21.00 -25.66 -9.04
C VAL A 126 20.85 -27.04 -8.41
N ASN A 127 19.84 -27.25 -7.55
CA ASN A 127 19.59 -28.55 -6.94
C ASN A 127 19.31 -29.65 -7.98
N ASN A 128 18.58 -29.31 -9.05
CA ASN A 128 18.33 -30.24 -10.15
C ASN A 128 19.62 -30.60 -10.91
N TYR A 129 20.50 -29.63 -11.16
CA TYR A 129 21.79 -29.88 -11.78
C TYR A 129 22.72 -30.72 -10.89
N GLU A 130 22.76 -30.44 -9.59
CA GLU A 130 23.53 -31.26 -8.64
C GLU A 130 23.08 -32.72 -8.64
N LYS A 131 21.77 -32.99 -8.70
CA LYS A 131 21.23 -34.35 -8.83
C LYS A 131 21.66 -35.01 -10.15
N LYS A 132 21.61 -34.27 -11.26
CA LYS A 132 22.03 -34.77 -12.59
C LYS A 132 23.53 -35.09 -12.60
N ILE A 133 24.37 -34.22 -12.01
CA ILE A 133 25.81 -34.43 -11.89
C ILE A 133 26.10 -35.69 -11.08
N LYS A 134 25.53 -35.84 -9.88
CA LYS A 134 25.70 -37.05 -9.06
C LYS A 134 25.28 -38.33 -9.79
N LYS A 135 24.21 -38.28 -10.58
CA LYS A 135 23.76 -39.41 -11.40
C LYS A 135 24.77 -39.73 -12.51
N ALA A 136 25.28 -38.71 -13.19
CA ALA A 136 26.30 -38.85 -14.23
C ALA A 136 27.60 -39.42 -13.66
N GLU A 137 28.09 -38.90 -12.53
CA GLU A 137 29.27 -39.40 -11.82
C GLU A 137 29.15 -40.89 -11.47
N LYS A 138 27.99 -41.30 -10.93
CA LYS A 138 27.72 -42.71 -10.62
C LYS A 138 27.73 -43.58 -11.88
N ASN A 139 27.21 -43.09 -13.00
CA ASN A 139 27.20 -43.84 -14.26
C ASN A 139 28.62 -43.95 -14.84
N THR A 140 29.36 -42.86 -14.87
CA THR A 140 30.75 -42.82 -15.31
C THR A 140 31.63 -43.78 -14.50
N ALA A 141 31.44 -43.83 -13.18
CA ALA A 141 32.15 -44.79 -12.33
C ALA A 141 31.87 -46.25 -12.71
N LYS A 142 30.60 -46.59 -13.02
CA LYS A 142 30.24 -47.93 -13.49
C LYS A 142 30.83 -48.26 -14.85
N MET A 143 30.69 -47.35 -15.82
CA MET A 143 31.24 -47.53 -17.17
C MET A 143 32.77 -47.68 -17.14
N LYS A 144 33.45 -47.01 -16.21
CA LYS A 144 34.89 -47.19 -16.02
C LYS A 144 35.24 -48.60 -15.58
N VAL A 145 34.50 -49.17 -14.61
CA VAL A 145 34.70 -50.56 -14.17
C VAL A 145 34.45 -51.54 -15.32
N GLU A 146 33.36 -51.36 -16.07
CA GLU A 146 33.06 -52.21 -17.23
C GLU A 146 34.15 -52.12 -18.32
N LEU A 147 34.71 -50.93 -18.54
CA LEU A 147 35.82 -50.73 -19.46
C LEU A 147 37.08 -51.44 -18.98
N ASP A 148 37.42 -51.32 -17.70
CA ASP A 148 38.59 -51.98 -17.10
C ASP A 148 38.46 -53.52 -17.22
N GLU A 149 37.27 -54.07 -16.93
CA GLU A 149 36.98 -55.52 -17.12
C GLU A 149 37.08 -55.95 -18.59
N ALA A 150 36.57 -55.14 -19.52
CA ALA A 150 36.67 -55.42 -20.94
C ALA A 150 38.13 -55.39 -21.41
N GLN A 151 38.93 -54.43 -20.94
CA GLN A 151 40.36 -54.36 -21.22
C GLN A 151 41.09 -55.59 -20.68
N GLU A 152 40.79 -56.04 -19.47
CA GLU A 152 41.40 -57.26 -18.90
C GLU A 152 41.06 -58.50 -19.74
N LYS A 153 39.79 -58.66 -20.13
CA LYS A 153 39.35 -59.75 -21.02
C LYS A 153 40.07 -59.71 -22.37
N VAL A 154 40.25 -58.52 -22.96
CA VAL A 154 40.98 -58.34 -24.22
C VAL A 154 42.46 -58.73 -24.06
N GLN A 155 43.13 -58.33 -22.98
CA GLN A 155 44.52 -58.70 -22.73
C GLN A 155 44.68 -60.21 -22.53
N LYS A 156 43.74 -60.84 -21.82
CA LYS A 156 43.72 -62.29 -21.66
C LYS A 156 43.54 -63.01 -22.99
N LEU A 157 42.56 -62.62 -23.80
CA LEU A 157 42.35 -63.17 -25.14
C LEU A 157 43.57 -62.98 -26.04
N LYS A 158 44.23 -61.82 -25.97
CA LYS A 158 45.48 -61.56 -26.67
C LYS A 158 46.57 -62.54 -26.23
N ALA A 159 46.76 -62.73 -24.93
CA ALA A 159 47.74 -63.69 -24.39
C ALA A 159 47.43 -65.14 -24.81
N ASP A 160 46.16 -65.54 -24.79
CA ASP A 160 45.73 -66.88 -25.19
C ASP A 160 45.94 -67.12 -26.70
N LEU A 161 45.67 -66.13 -27.56
CA LEU A 161 46.00 -66.19 -29.00
C LEU A 161 47.49 -66.36 -29.25
N PHE A 162 48.35 -65.65 -28.51
CA PHE A 162 49.80 -65.84 -28.58
C PHE A 162 50.20 -67.26 -28.16
N ARG A 163 49.65 -67.77 -27.06
CA ARG A 163 49.93 -69.13 -26.56
C ARG A 163 49.48 -70.21 -27.55
N ALA A 164 48.36 -69.99 -28.24
CA ALA A 164 47.85 -70.88 -29.28
C ALA A 164 48.65 -70.81 -30.61
N GLY A 165 49.71 -70.00 -30.70
CA GLY A 165 50.52 -69.84 -31.92
C GLY A 165 49.86 -68.97 -33.00
N LEU A 166 48.74 -68.32 -32.70
CA LEU A 166 47.97 -67.47 -33.64
C LEU A 166 48.29 -65.97 -33.49
N GLY A 167 49.17 -65.59 -32.55
CA GLY A 167 49.50 -64.19 -32.25
C GLY A 167 50.22 -63.41 -33.37
N HIS A 168 50.62 -64.08 -34.44
CA HIS A 168 51.27 -63.47 -35.62
C HIS A 168 50.35 -63.41 -36.85
N ILE A 169 49.16 -64.00 -36.77
CA ILE A 169 48.17 -63.94 -37.83
C ILE A 169 47.62 -62.52 -37.83
N LYS A 170 47.82 -61.79 -38.93
CA LYS A 170 47.18 -60.48 -39.15
C LYS A 170 45.68 -60.68 -39.03
N THR A 171 45.08 -60.16 -37.96
CA THR A 171 43.63 -60.08 -37.85
C THR A 171 43.11 -59.29 -39.05
N PRO A 172 42.13 -59.81 -39.81
CA PRO A 172 41.48 -59.04 -40.85
C PRO A 172 40.98 -57.73 -40.23
N LYS A 173 41.22 -56.60 -40.90
CA LYS A 173 40.69 -55.32 -40.44
C LYS A 173 39.17 -55.45 -40.39
N PHE A 174 38.60 -55.42 -39.19
CA PHE A 174 37.17 -55.38 -38.99
C PHE A 174 36.66 -54.03 -39.53
N ASP A 175 35.99 -54.05 -40.68
CA ASP A 175 35.39 -52.87 -41.27
C ASP A 175 34.01 -52.65 -40.65
N TRP A 176 33.89 -51.61 -39.82
CA TRP A 176 32.63 -51.23 -39.18
C TRP A 176 31.52 -50.91 -40.18
N LYS A 177 31.89 -50.59 -41.44
CA LYS A 177 30.92 -50.35 -42.52
C LYS A 177 30.28 -51.62 -43.07
N GLN A 178 30.92 -52.79 -42.90
CA GLN A 178 30.36 -54.07 -43.36
C GLN A 178 29.41 -54.71 -42.34
N SER A 179 29.68 -54.56 -41.05
CA SER A 179 28.83 -55.06 -39.96
C SER A 179 27.54 -54.25 -39.78
N ALA A 180 27.44 -53.09 -40.42
CA ALA A 180 26.21 -52.30 -40.55
C ALA A 180 25.34 -52.69 -41.77
N SER A 181 25.53 -53.88 -42.37
CA SER A 181 24.63 -54.34 -43.45
C SER A 181 23.30 -54.85 -42.88
N PRO A 182 22.16 -54.18 -43.11
CA PRO A 182 20.86 -54.69 -42.69
C PRO A 182 20.34 -55.64 -43.76
N ASN A 183 20.98 -56.81 -43.93
CA ASN A 183 20.35 -57.91 -44.65
C ASN A 183 19.65 -58.83 -43.66
N LEU A 184 18.63 -58.29 -43.00
CA LEU A 184 17.56 -59.11 -42.46
C LEU A 184 16.68 -59.53 -43.64
N PRO A 185 16.43 -60.84 -43.86
CA PRO A 185 15.45 -61.25 -44.86
C PRO A 185 14.09 -60.66 -44.46
N ALA A 186 13.42 -60.03 -45.43
CA ALA A 186 12.12 -59.40 -45.22
C ALA A 186 11.13 -60.40 -44.59
N ALA A 187 10.84 -60.21 -43.31
CA ALA A 187 9.84 -60.99 -42.61
C ALA A 187 8.44 -60.62 -43.15
N PRO A 188 7.54 -61.60 -43.37
CA PRO A 188 6.24 -61.34 -43.95
C PRO A 188 5.39 -60.50 -42.99
N LYS A 189 4.83 -59.40 -43.51
CA LYS A 189 4.01 -58.42 -42.78
C LYS A 189 2.93 -59.12 -41.95
N LYS A 190 3.07 -59.10 -40.63
CA LYS A 190 1.96 -59.29 -39.68
C LYS A 190 1.69 -57.98 -38.95
N LYS A 191 0.52 -57.41 -39.24
CA LYS A 191 -0.13 -56.37 -38.44
C LYS A 191 -0.20 -56.83 -36.98
N LYS A 192 0.49 -56.11 -36.09
CA LYS A 192 0.04 -55.75 -34.74
C LYS A 192 0.94 -54.60 -34.28
N ALA A 193 0.36 -53.41 -34.16
CA ALA A 193 1.04 -52.25 -33.60
C ALA A 193 1.35 -52.55 -32.13
N MET A 194 2.62 -52.77 -31.83
CA MET A 194 3.19 -52.74 -30.50
C MET A 194 4.31 -51.70 -30.59
N GLY A 195 4.16 -50.61 -29.84
CA GLY A 195 5.04 -49.45 -29.91
C GLY A 195 6.49 -49.84 -29.69
N MET A 196 7.31 -49.70 -30.73
CA MET A 196 8.76 -49.68 -30.62
C MET A 196 9.13 -48.25 -30.23
N MET A 197 9.63 -48.10 -29.00
CA MET A 197 10.25 -46.89 -28.51
C MET A 197 11.67 -46.88 -29.06
N ASP A 198 11.93 -46.02 -30.04
CA ASP A 198 13.22 -45.92 -30.70
C ASP A 198 14.22 -45.22 -29.75
N ALA A 199 15.37 -45.85 -29.53
CA ALA A 199 16.44 -45.32 -28.68
C ALA A 199 17.31 -44.34 -29.48
N ALA A 200 16.70 -43.24 -29.95
CA ALA A 200 17.41 -42.15 -30.62
C ALA A 200 16.58 -40.86 -30.63
N GLU A 201 16.08 -40.42 -29.47
CA GLU A 201 15.56 -39.06 -29.30
C GLU A 201 16.19 -38.45 -28.04
N TYR A 202 17.46 -38.07 -28.16
CA TYR A 202 18.09 -37.11 -27.27
C TYR A 202 17.97 -35.75 -27.97
N GLY A 203 16.77 -35.20 -27.95
CA GLY A 203 16.45 -33.89 -28.52
C GLY A 203 15.21 -33.35 -27.85
N ASP A 204 15.39 -32.27 -27.08
CA ASP A 204 14.37 -31.37 -26.54
C ASP A 204 12.96 -31.95 -26.32
N GLN A 205 12.68 -32.40 -25.11
CA GLN A 205 11.32 -32.36 -24.58
C GLN A 205 11.20 -31.21 -23.60
N ASP A 206 10.56 -30.17 -24.15
CA ASP A 206 10.02 -28.99 -23.53
C ASP A 206 9.05 -29.31 -22.38
N ASP A 207 8.90 -28.30 -21.52
CA ASP A 207 8.18 -28.25 -20.26
C ASP A 207 6.76 -28.83 -20.32
N SER A 208 6.45 -29.78 -19.42
CA SER A 208 5.10 -29.98 -18.87
C SER A 208 5.13 -30.94 -17.67
N GLU A 209 5.06 -30.39 -16.46
CA GLU A 209 4.60 -31.13 -15.28
C GLU A 209 3.15 -31.59 -15.51
N PRO A 210 2.75 -32.83 -15.17
CA PRO A 210 1.35 -33.17 -15.11
C PRO A 210 0.73 -32.66 -13.81
N ASP A 211 -0.17 -31.69 -13.95
CA ASP A 211 -1.09 -31.19 -12.92
C ASP A 211 -1.89 -32.37 -12.32
N LEU A 212 -1.55 -32.75 -11.08
CA LEU A 212 -2.25 -33.80 -10.34
C LEU A 212 -3.58 -33.26 -9.82
N LYS A 213 -4.61 -33.42 -10.66
CA LYS A 213 -6.01 -33.26 -10.29
C LYS A 213 -6.34 -34.09 -9.04
N LYS A 214 -6.81 -33.37 -8.02
CA LYS A 214 -7.49 -33.88 -6.81
C LYS A 214 -8.44 -35.04 -7.13
N THR A 215 -8.14 -36.23 -6.62
CA THR A 215 -9.15 -37.27 -6.40
C THR A 215 -9.82 -37.03 -5.04
N LYS A 216 -11.09 -36.62 -5.09
CA LYS A 216 -12.01 -36.67 -3.94
C LYS A 216 -12.16 -38.14 -3.54
N ALA A 217 -11.78 -38.47 -2.31
CA ALA A 217 -12.28 -39.65 -1.60
C ALA A 217 -12.87 -39.19 -0.26
N ARG A 218 -14.21 -39.19 -0.20
CA ARG A 218 -14.97 -39.21 1.06
C ARG A 218 -14.71 -40.58 1.71
N SER A 219 -14.30 -40.61 2.98
CA SER A 219 -14.64 -41.73 3.88
C SER A 219 -14.56 -41.31 5.35
N SER A 220 -15.74 -41.23 5.95
CA SER A 220 -16.16 -41.37 7.35
C SER A 220 -15.19 -41.24 8.55
N ARG A 221 -15.53 -40.27 9.40
CA ARG A 221 -15.86 -40.40 10.85
C ARG A 221 -14.82 -41.00 11.81
N ALA A 222 -14.25 -40.14 12.65
CA ALA A 222 -14.15 -40.38 14.10
C ALA A 222 -14.23 -39.03 14.83
N VAL A 223 -15.21 -38.92 15.73
CA VAL A 223 -15.44 -37.80 16.64
C VAL A 223 -14.67 -38.09 17.92
N ALA A 224 -13.92 -37.12 18.43
CA ALA A 224 -13.53 -37.08 19.84
C ALA A 224 -13.52 -35.62 20.30
N HIS A 225 -14.49 -35.31 21.16
CA HIS A 225 -14.56 -34.10 21.96
C HIS A 225 -13.35 -34.00 22.89
N ALA A 226 -12.81 -32.79 23.07
CA ALA A 226 -12.10 -32.43 24.29
C ALA A 226 -12.39 -30.96 24.61
N GLU A 227 -12.76 -30.75 25.86
CA GLU A 227 -13.47 -29.62 26.41
C GLU A 227 -12.67 -28.31 26.48
N VAL A 228 -13.43 -27.23 26.36
CA VAL A 228 -13.09 -25.89 26.84
C VAL A 228 -12.99 -25.93 28.36
N LYS A 229 -11.89 -25.41 28.92
CA LYS A 229 -11.93 -24.80 30.24
C LYS A 229 -11.14 -23.50 30.24
N ALA A 230 -11.90 -22.42 30.35
CA ALA A 230 -11.41 -21.13 30.77
C ALA A 230 -10.97 -21.19 32.24
N GLY A 231 -9.88 -20.50 32.54
CA GLY A 231 -9.35 -20.19 33.86
C GLY A 231 -8.32 -19.10 33.68
#